data_AF-A0A5N6NGQ7-F1
#
_entry.id   AF-A0A5N6NGQ7-F1
#
_cell.length_a   1.000
_cell.length_b   1.000
_cell.length_c   1.000
_cell.angle_alpha   90.00
_cell.angle_beta   90.00
_cell.angle_gamma   90.00
#
_symmetry.space_group_name_H-M   'P 1'
#
loop_
_entity.id
_entity.type
_entity.pdbx_description
1 polymer ?
#
loop_
_entity_poly.entity_id
_entity_poly.type
_entity_poly.pdbx_seq_one_letter_code
_entity_poly.pdbx_strand_id
1 'polypeptide(L)'
;MMAVEDHKHQSKITFHLLRLKPITRCSRRSNLRHFEIHQHSDRNYIYSYTCLHGTLWCLSTAGHQDLQSLFSLREGLEMSLPDELWRWILELGVETSCLTYKDLCCLSMSCRRLNRLSKEDVLWLKLLSFDFPTHPSSSSSSIKQSHKSIYQIRFEKDKVKKLLAERRVVLRIESQIHEHTRKLHTIEVQLEDENAKIKAAIDELKRLRTVKEASTALKVWQPEIIHTRQKQIVENCSVPVDFRINALEMEIKLCKQHMSGFLKAREEENKRLEAAKERLSKVKYHPLQSFDVENESRHSRRISGKKLKRVKHE
;
A
#
# COMPACT_ATOMS: atom_id res chain seq x y z
N MET A 1 6.39 51.41 73.88
CA MET A 1 6.88 52.34 72.84
C MET A 1 6.44 51.75 71.51
N MET A 2 5.25 52.13 71.05
CA MET A 2 5.05 53.12 69.99
C MET A 2 5.65 52.71 68.64
N ALA A 3 4.80 52.21 67.74
CA ALA A 3 4.66 52.74 66.38
C ALA A 3 3.34 52.27 65.80
N VAL A 4 2.42 53.22 65.68
CA VAL A 4 1.22 53.22 64.86
C VAL A 4 1.67 53.46 63.42
N GLU A 5 1.08 52.77 62.44
CA GLU A 5 0.93 53.33 61.09
C GLU A 5 -0.22 52.64 60.35
N ASP A 6 -1.29 53.41 60.16
CA ASP A 6 -2.36 53.20 59.18
C ASP A 6 -1.79 53.18 57.76
N HIS A 7 -2.37 52.38 56.85
CA HIS A 7 -2.69 52.85 55.50
C HIS A 7 -3.58 51.91 54.67
N LYS A 8 -4.73 52.46 54.27
CA LYS A 8 -5.42 52.36 52.96
C LYS A 8 -5.81 50.98 52.39
N HIS A 9 -7.11 50.71 52.48
CA HIS A 9 -7.86 49.92 51.50
C HIS A 9 -7.79 50.55 50.10
N GLN A 10 -7.29 49.79 49.13
CA GLN A 10 -7.57 49.99 47.70
C GLN A 10 -7.81 48.64 47.03
N SER A 11 -9.06 48.40 46.66
CA SER A 11 -9.46 47.32 45.75
C SER A 11 -8.83 47.55 44.37
N LYS A 12 -8.00 46.61 43.90
CA LYS A 12 -7.54 46.57 42.51
C LYS A 12 -8.02 45.30 41.83
N ILE A 13 -8.79 45.52 40.77
CA ILE A 13 -9.33 44.56 39.82
C ILE A 13 -8.16 43.91 39.07
N THR A 14 -8.03 42.59 39.18
CA THR A 14 -7.00 41.81 38.49
C THR A 14 -7.47 41.51 37.06
N PHE A 15 -6.85 42.18 36.08
CA PHE A 15 -6.91 41.79 34.66
C PHE A 15 -5.90 40.66 34.42
N HIS A 16 -6.39 39.47 34.09
CA HIS A 16 -5.52 38.41 33.57
C HIS A 16 -5.27 38.62 32.07
N LEU A 17 -4.09 39.17 31.75
CA LEU A 17 -3.43 39.02 30.46
C LEU A 17 -3.09 37.53 30.24
N LEU A 18 -3.81 36.86 29.34
CA LEU A 18 -3.32 35.62 28.75
C LEU A 18 -2.54 35.95 27.48
N ARG A 19 -1.22 35.73 27.59
CA ARG A 19 -0.21 35.69 26.53
C ARG A 19 -0.73 34.93 25.31
N LEU A 20 -0.83 35.62 24.17
CA LEU A 20 -0.80 34.97 22.85
C LEU A 20 0.63 34.47 22.60
N LYS A 21 0.80 33.16 22.47
CA LYS A 21 1.98 32.56 21.81
C LYS A 21 1.62 32.25 20.36
N PRO A 22 2.54 32.47 19.40
CA PRO A 22 2.29 32.23 17.98
C PRO A 22 2.28 30.72 17.69
N ILE A 23 1.17 30.22 17.13
CA ILE A 23 1.11 28.84 16.61
C ILE A 23 1.85 28.82 15.27
N THR A 24 3.04 28.27 15.30
CA THR A 24 3.82 27.87 14.13
C THR A 24 3.22 26.60 13.51
N ARG A 25 3.19 26.57 12.17
CA ARG A 25 3.07 25.41 11.26
C ARG A 25 2.65 24.09 11.89
N CYS A 26 1.39 23.68 11.71
CA CYS A 26 0.98 22.30 11.95
C CYS A 26 1.16 21.47 10.68
N SER A 27 2.19 20.62 10.73
CA SER A 27 2.53 19.59 9.75
C SER A 27 1.47 18.48 9.72
N ARG A 28 1.18 17.98 8.52
CA ARG A 28 0.30 16.85 8.25
C ARG A 28 0.62 15.64 9.15
N ARG A 29 -0.33 15.25 10.01
CA ARG A 29 -0.48 13.87 10.51
C ARG A 29 -1.95 13.58 10.84
N SER A 30 -2.51 12.65 10.07
CA SER A 30 -3.48 11.61 10.46
C SER A 30 -4.38 11.88 11.67
N ASN A 31 -5.68 12.14 11.40
CA ASN A 31 -6.74 11.78 12.34
C ASN A 31 -7.64 10.73 11.68
N LEU A 32 -7.68 9.55 12.31
CA LEU A 32 -8.63 8.48 12.07
C LEU A 32 -10.06 9.06 12.13
N ARG A 33 -10.86 8.81 11.10
CA ARG A 33 -12.33 8.97 11.17
C ARG A 33 -12.91 7.57 11.36
N HIS A 34 -13.54 7.33 12.51
CA HIS A 34 -14.39 6.15 12.72
C HIS A 34 -15.62 6.30 11.81
N PHE A 35 -15.92 5.26 11.05
CA PHE A 35 -17.02 5.19 10.08
C PHE A 35 -17.87 3.99 10.49
N GLU A 36 -19.02 4.21 11.10
CA GLU A 36 -19.96 3.14 11.44
C GLU A 36 -21.10 3.16 10.42
N ILE A 37 -21.25 2.06 9.68
CA ILE A 37 -22.33 1.87 8.70
C ILE A 37 -23.30 0.86 9.30
N HIS A 38 -24.48 1.32 9.73
CA HIS A 38 -25.59 0.42 10.00
C HIS A 38 -26.31 0.10 8.68
N GLN A 39 -26.29 -1.17 8.27
CA GLN A 39 -27.17 -1.68 7.22
C GLN A 39 -28.58 -1.80 7.80
N HIS A 40 -29.52 -1.00 7.28
CA HIS A 40 -30.94 -1.31 7.37
C HIS A 40 -31.45 -1.63 5.97
N SER A 41 -32.06 -2.81 5.84
CA SER A 41 -32.74 -3.26 4.63
C SER A 41 -34.00 -2.42 4.46
N ASP A 42 -33.89 -1.30 3.74
CA ASP A 42 -34.81 -0.85 2.72
C ASP A 42 -34.38 0.54 2.23
N ARG A 43 -34.50 0.74 0.92
CA ARG A 43 -33.90 1.83 0.13
C ARG A 43 -34.04 3.22 0.76
N ASN A 44 -33.05 3.67 1.53
CA ASN A 44 -32.73 5.08 1.78
C ASN A 44 -31.33 5.20 2.41
N TYR A 45 -30.39 5.84 1.70
CA TYR A 45 -29.07 6.15 2.23
C TYR A 45 -29.12 7.51 2.95
N ILE A 46 -28.86 7.53 4.26
CA ILE A 46 -28.65 8.77 5.03
C ILE A 46 -27.14 8.96 5.18
N TYR A 47 -26.60 10.07 4.68
CA TYR A 47 -25.23 10.49 4.96
C TYR A 47 -25.24 11.45 6.15
N SER A 48 -24.65 11.06 7.28
CA SER A 48 -24.41 11.95 8.41
C SER A 48 -22.99 12.53 8.34
N TYR A 49 -22.87 13.86 8.47
CA TYR A 49 -21.60 14.55 8.65
C TYR A 49 -21.57 15.08 10.09
N THR A 50 -20.64 14.61 10.91
CA THR A 50 -20.33 15.24 12.20
C THR A 50 -19.17 16.23 11.99
N CYS A 51 -19.47 17.52 12.08
CA CYS A 51 -18.47 18.58 12.15
C CYS A 51 -18.48 19.18 13.56
N LEU A 52 -17.30 19.36 14.14
CA LEU A 52 -17.06 19.59 15.57
C LEU A 52 -17.43 20.98 16.10
N HIS A 53 -18.28 21.74 15.40
CA HIS A 53 -18.83 22.99 15.91
C HIS A 53 -20.19 23.27 15.25
N GLY A 54 -21.28 23.06 15.99
CA GLY A 54 -22.65 23.41 15.58
C GLY A 54 -23.50 22.19 15.23
N THR A 55 -24.28 21.74 16.21
CA THR A 55 -25.32 20.71 16.07
C THR A 55 -26.39 21.13 15.06
N LEU A 56 -26.48 20.44 13.92
CA LEU A 56 -27.72 20.30 13.16
C LEU A 56 -28.32 18.95 13.54
N TRP A 57 -29.45 18.99 14.24
CA TRP A 57 -30.15 17.81 14.74
C TRP A 57 -30.86 17.06 13.62
N CYS A 58 -30.74 15.73 13.59
CA CYS A 58 -31.71 14.83 12.97
C CYS A 58 -32.66 14.34 14.08
N LEU A 59 -33.95 14.63 13.96
CA LEU A 59 -34.99 13.99 14.77
C LEU A 59 -35.52 12.76 14.01
N SER A 60 -35.42 11.61 14.67
CA SER A 60 -36.06 10.36 14.26
C SER A 60 -37.50 10.32 14.76
N THR A 61 -38.40 9.96 13.83
CA THR A 61 -39.68 9.25 14.01
C THR A 61 -40.75 9.84 14.94
N ALA A 62 -41.76 10.48 14.35
CA ALA A 62 -43.17 10.30 14.73
C ALA A 62 -44.11 10.81 13.61
N GLY A 63 -45.13 10.02 13.25
CA GLY A 63 -46.40 10.53 12.70
C GLY A 63 -46.44 10.89 11.22
N HIS A 64 -47.05 10.00 10.42
CA HIS A 64 -47.24 10.09 8.97
C HIS A 64 -48.35 11.06 8.52
N GLN A 65 -48.52 12.24 9.13
CA GLN A 65 -49.53 13.23 8.70
C GLN A 65 -49.07 14.71 8.65
N ASP A 66 -47.85 15.05 9.09
CA ASP A 66 -47.36 16.45 9.08
C ASP A 66 -46.29 16.76 8.03
N LEU A 67 -46.10 15.89 7.04
CA LEU A 67 -45.07 16.09 6.01
C LEU A 67 -45.42 17.18 4.98
N GLN A 68 -46.69 17.62 4.88
CA GLN A 68 -47.05 18.78 4.05
C GLN A 68 -46.82 20.12 4.78
N SER A 69 -47.04 20.19 6.10
CA SER A 69 -46.81 21.42 6.88
C SER A 69 -45.32 21.69 7.09
N LEU A 70 -44.51 20.63 7.28
CA LEU A 70 -43.05 20.73 7.41
C LEU A 70 -42.33 21.01 6.08
N PHE A 71 -42.89 20.60 4.93
CA PHE A 71 -42.32 20.99 3.64
C PHE A 71 -42.51 22.49 3.38
N SER A 72 -43.66 23.05 3.76
CA SER A 72 -43.92 24.50 3.66
C SER A 72 -43.18 25.34 4.71
N LEU A 73 -42.90 24.81 5.91
CA LEU A 73 -42.09 25.49 6.93
C LEU A 73 -40.57 25.42 6.64
N ARG A 74 -40.10 24.39 5.93
CA ARG A 74 -38.69 24.23 5.53
C ARG A 74 -38.29 25.18 4.39
N GLU A 75 -39.24 25.62 3.57
CA GLU A 75 -39.01 26.64 2.54
C GLU A 75 -38.98 28.07 3.09
N GLY A 76 -39.48 28.29 4.31
CA GLY A 76 -39.70 29.64 4.85
C GLY A 76 -38.54 30.26 5.65
N LEU A 77 -37.65 29.49 6.26
CA LEU A 77 -36.75 30.04 7.29
C LEU A 77 -35.24 29.85 7.11
N GLU A 78 -34.76 29.13 6.10
CA GLU A 78 -33.33 28.82 6.01
C GLU A 78 -32.67 29.12 4.65
N MET A 79 -33.16 30.15 3.95
CA MET A 79 -32.46 30.76 2.80
C MET A 79 -32.66 32.29 2.74
N SER A 80 -32.95 32.96 3.87
CA SER A 80 -33.18 34.42 3.92
C SER A 80 -31.90 35.24 3.89
N LEU A 81 -30.74 34.62 4.11
CA LEU A 81 -29.45 35.29 4.05
C LEU A 81 -29.17 35.76 2.61
N PRO A 82 -28.76 37.01 2.34
CA PRO A 82 -28.39 37.51 1.01
C PRO A 82 -27.25 36.73 0.34
N ASP A 83 -27.16 36.79 -1.00
CA ASP A 83 -26.13 36.08 -1.77
C ASP A 83 -24.72 36.55 -1.39
N GLU A 84 -24.57 37.83 -1.06
CA GLU A 84 -23.30 38.46 -0.65
C GLU A 84 -22.72 37.80 0.60
N LEU A 85 -23.57 37.51 1.58
CA LEU A 85 -23.14 36.88 2.83
C LEU A 85 -22.85 35.40 2.63
N TRP A 86 -23.62 34.70 1.78
CA TRP A 86 -23.29 33.32 1.41
C TRP A 86 -21.96 33.22 0.65
N ARG A 87 -21.69 34.14 -0.27
CA ARG A 87 -20.38 34.23 -0.95
C ARG A 87 -19.26 34.41 0.06
N TRP A 88 -19.41 35.36 0.97
CA TRP A 88 -18.42 35.62 2.01
C TRP A 88 -18.18 34.42 2.92
N ILE A 89 -19.24 33.72 3.34
CA ILE A 89 -19.14 32.48 4.14
C ILE A 89 -18.40 31.38 3.37
N LEU A 90 -18.72 31.17 2.09
CA LEU A 90 -18.07 30.16 1.26
C LEU A 90 -16.59 30.51 1.00
N GLU A 91 -16.31 31.78 0.74
CA GLU A 91 -14.95 32.28 0.54
C GLU A 91 -14.10 32.12 1.80
N LEU A 92 -14.60 32.57 2.96
CA LEU A 92 -13.94 32.37 4.25
C LEU A 92 -13.74 30.88 4.55
N GLY A 93 -14.72 30.04 4.24
CA GLY A 93 -14.62 28.60 4.42
C GLY A 93 -13.50 27.97 3.60
N VAL A 94 -13.28 28.43 2.35
CA VAL A 94 -12.17 27.98 1.51
C VAL A 94 -10.83 28.53 2.02
N GLU A 95 -10.76 29.81 2.39
CA GLU A 95 -9.53 30.44 2.90
C GLU A 95 -9.05 29.80 4.20
N THR A 96 -9.98 29.52 5.11
CA THR A 96 -9.71 28.84 6.38
C THR A 96 -9.49 27.33 6.23
N SER A 97 -9.60 26.79 5.01
CA SER A 97 -9.52 25.35 4.72
C SER A 97 -10.60 24.50 5.39
N CYS A 98 -11.68 25.12 5.88
CA CYS A 98 -12.84 24.45 6.44
C CYS A 98 -13.73 23.82 5.36
N LEU A 99 -13.70 24.35 4.14
CA LEU A 99 -14.43 23.82 2.98
C LEU A 99 -13.45 23.31 1.92
N THR A 100 -13.52 22.01 1.63
CA THR A 100 -12.77 21.38 0.54
C THR A 100 -13.58 21.36 -0.75
N TYR A 101 -12.95 21.00 -1.88
CA TYR A 101 -13.67 20.81 -3.15
C TYR A 101 -14.82 19.80 -3.04
N LYS A 102 -14.70 18.80 -2.15
CA LYS A 102 -15.74 17.79 -1.92
C LYS A 102 -16.97 18.43 -1.29
N ASP A 103 -16.75 19.26 -0.29
CA ASP A 103 -17.81 19.96 0.44
C ASP A 103 -18.52 20.94 -0.49
N LEU A 104 -17.76 21.65 -1.34
CA LEU A 104 -18.31 22.54 -2.37
C LEU A 104 -19.17 21.78 -3.41
N CYS A 105 -18.73 20.58 -3.81
CA CYS A 105 -19.51 19.69 -4.67
C CYS A 105 -20.80 19.21 -3.96
N CYS A 106 -20.72 18.83 -2.68
CA CYS A 106 -21.90 18.47 -1.88
C CYS A 106 -22.90 19.62 -1.80
N LEU A 107 -22.43 20.83 -1.46
CA LEU A 107 -23.26 22.05 -1.41
C LEU A 107 -23.91 22.38 -2.75
N SER A 108 -23.22 22.11 -3.87
CA SER A 108 -23.76 22.31 -5.21
C SER A 108 -24.95 21.38 -5.54
N MET A 109 -25.04 20.24 -4.87
CA MET A 109 -26.15 19.29 -5.00
C MET A 109 -27.30 19.60 -4.04
N SER A 110 -27.05 20.33 -2.95
CA SER A 110 -28.04 20.62 -1.92
C SER A 110 -29.18 21.53 -2.39
N CYS A 111 -28.90 22.64 -3.09
CA CYS A 111 -29.94 23.52 -3.63
C CYS A 111 -29.50 24.31 -4.87
N ARG A 112 -30.47 24.81 -5.65
CA ARG A 112 -30.21 25.58 -6.89
C ARG A 112 -29.39 26.85 -6.64
N ARG A 113 -29.64 27.51 -5.50
CA ARG A 113 -28.95 28.74 -5.11
C ARG A 113 -27.48 28.48 -4.79
N LEU A 114 -27.17 27.50 -3.94
CA LEU A 114 -25.79 27.09 -3.63
C LEU A 114 -25.08 26.48 -4.85
N ASN A 115 -25.81 25.83 -5.77
CA ASN A 115 -25.24 25.41 -7.05
C ASN A 115 -24.73 26.59 -7.88
N ARG A 116 -25.45 27.71 -7.89
CA ARG A 116 -25.00 28.94 -8.58
C ARG A 116 -23.78 29.54 -7.88
N LEU A 117 -23.83 29.70 -6.56
CA LEU A 117 -22.73 30.28 -5.77
C LEU A 117 -21.46 29.41 -5.81
N SER A 118 -21.61 28.07 -5.73
CA SER A 118 -20.48 27.13 -5.82
C SER A 118 -19.79 27.07 -7.19
N LYS A 119 -20.38 27.68 -8.23
CA LYS A 119 -19.77 27.79 -9.56
C LYS A 119 -18.95 29.07 -9.73
N GLU A 120 -18.94 29.95 -8.72
CA GLU A 120 -18.20 31.21 -8.78
C GLU A 120 -16.69 30.98 -8.90
N ASP A 121 -16.09 31.73 -9.80
CA ASP A 121 -14.72 31.51 -10.25
C ASP A 121 -13.68 31.83 -9.15
N VAL A 122 -14.01 32.79 -8.27
CA VAL A 122 -13.19 33.21 -7.13
C VAL A 122 -12.95 32.06 -6.15
N LEU A 123 -13.99 31.26 -5.86
CA LEU A 123 -13.87 30.10 -4.96
C LEU A 123 -12.92 29.05 -5.52
N TRP A 124 -13.06 28.73 -6.81
CA TRP A 124 -12.20 27.75 -7.48
C TRP A 124 -10.77 28.26 -7.67
N LEU A 125 -10.57 29.57 -7.87
CA LEU A 125 -9.25 30.19 -7.90
C LEU A 125 -8.56 30.06 -6.53
N LYS A 126 -9.26 30.36 -5.43
CA LYS A 126 -8.73 30.19 -4.07
C LYS A 126 -8.37 28.73 -3.79
N LEU A 127 -9.28 27.78 -4.10
CA LEU A 127 -9.00 26.34 -3.99
C LEU A 127 -7.79 25.91 -4.83
N LEU A 128 -7.65 26.43 -6.06
CA LEU A 128 -6.52 26.12 -6.93
C LEU A 128 -5.19 26.58 -6.33
N SER A 129 -5.17 27.79 -5.75
CA SER A 129 -3.97 28.34 -5.10
C SER A 129 -3.58 27.57 -3.84
N PHE A 130 -4.56 27.10 -3.08
CA PHE A 130 -4.34 26.33 -1.86
C PHE A 130 -3.89 24.89 -2.13
N ASP A 131 -4.59 24.17 -3.01
CA ASP A 131 -4.31 22.76 -3.30
C ASP A 131 -3.12 22.56 -4.23
N PHE A 132 -2.87 23.52 -5.14
CA PHE A 132 -1.83 23.43 -6.18
C PHE A 132 -0.92 24.67 -6.22
N PRO A 133 -0.16 24.97 -5.16
CA PRO A 133 0.64 26.20 -5.03
C PRO A 133 1.83 26.29 -6.00
N THR A 134 2.29 25.17 -6.55
CA THR A 134 3.54 25.09 -7.34
C THR A 134 3.41 25.57 -8.78
N HIS A 135 2.24 26.01 -9.22
CA HIS A 135 2.03 26.39 -10.61
C HIS A 135 1.88 27.91 -10.73
N PRO A 136 2.90 28.62 -11.25
CA PRO A 136 2.74 30.04 -11.55
C PRO A 136 1.57 30.20 -12.49
N SER A 137 0.73 31.19 -12.20
CA SER A 137 -0.34 31.69 -13.04
C SER A 137 0.19 31.87 -14.45
N SER A 138 0.03 30.86 -15.32
CA SER A 138 0.53 30.93 -16.67
C SER A 138 -0.43 31.83 -17.43
N SER A 139 -0.05 33.09 -17.50
CA SER A 139 -0.52 34.09 -18.43
C SER A 139 -0.20 33.61 -19.86
N SER A 140 -1.12 32.92 -20.53
CA SER A 140 -1.12 32.81 -21.99
C SER A 140 -2.47 32.35 -22.54
N SER A 141 -3.21 33.33 -23.03
CA SER A 141 -3.99 33.33 -24.28
C SER A 141 -4.87 32.13 -24.69
N SER A 142 -6.16 32.45 -24.78
CA SER A 142 -7.11 32.04 -25.84
C SER A 142 -8.06 30.85 -25.65
N ILE A 143 -8.38 30.44 -24.41
CA ILE A 143 -9.66 29.75 -24.14
C ILE A 143 -10.22 30.28 -22.81
N LYS A 144 -11.49 30.74 -22.81
CA LYS A 144 -12.25 31.16 -21.62
C LYS A 144 -12.54 29.95 -20.70
N GLN A 145 -11.51 29.27 -20.20
CA GLN A 145 -11.67 28.15 -19.27
C GLN A 145 -11.90 28.71 -17.87
N SER A 146 -12.99 28.28 -17.20
CA SER A 146 -13.23 28.61 -15.80
C SER A 146 -12.17 27.97 -14.90
N HIS A 147 -11.86 28.60 -13.77
CA HIS A 147 -10.95 28.06 -12.76
C HIS A 147 -11.43 26.70 -12.24
N LYS A 148 -12.75 26.45 -12.25
CA LYS A 148 -13.33 25.13 -12.00
C LYS A 148 -12.85 24.07 -12.99
N SER A 149 -12.86 24.38 -14.29
CA SER A 149 -12.36 23.45 -15.32
C SER A 149 -10.85 23.21 -15.17
N ILE A 150 -10.08 24.25 -14.85
CA ILE A 150 -8.64 24.13 -14.59
C ILE A 150 -8.38 23.25 -13.37
N TYR A 151 -9.11 23.48 -12.28
CA TYR A 151 -9.04 22.68 -11.07
C TYR A 151 -9.33 21.20 -11.36
N GLN A 152 -10.40 20.91 -12.11
CA GLN A 152 -10.75 19.54 -12.49
C GLN A 152 -9.63 18.85 -13.28
N ILE A 153 -9.06 19.52 -14.29
CA ILE A 153 -7.95 18.96 -15.08
C ILE A 153 -6.74 18.66 -14.18
N ARG A 154 -6.40 19.56 -13.25
CA ARG A 154 -5.26 19.36 -12.34
C ARG A 154 -5.51 18.27 -11.33
N PHE A 155 -6.72 18.22 -10.78
CA PHE A 155 -7.14 17.17 -9.86
C PHE A 155 -7.01 15.79 -10.49
N GLU A 156 -7.52 15.61 -11.72
CA GLU A 156 -7.39 14.34 -12.43
C GLU A 156 -5.93 13.98 -12.72
N LYS A 157 -5.10 14.96 -13.12
CA LYS A 157 -3.66 14.75 -13.31
C LYS A 157 -2.97 14.31 -12.01
N ASP A 158 -3.27 14.94 -10.88
CA ASP A 158 -2.68 14.60 -9.59
C ASP A 158 -3.18 13.24 -9.07
N LYS A 159 -4.46 12.92 -9.28
CA LYS A 159 -5.04 11.61 -8.98
C LYS A 159 -4.33 10.50 -9.75
N VAL A 160 -4.16 10.65 -11.07
CA VAL A 160 -3.40 9.70 -11.90
C VAL A 160 -1.94 9.63 -11.44
N LYS A 161 -1.31 10.75 -11.13
CA LYS A 161 0.08 10.78 -10.63
C LYS A 161 0.24 9.99 -9.33
N LYS A 162 -0.71 10.11 -8.39
CA LYS A 162 -0.75 9.33 -7.14
C LYS A 162 -0.91 7.83 -7.41
N LEU A 163 -1.88 7.45 -8.24
CA LEU A 163 -2.09 6.05 -8.63
C LEU A 163 -0.84 5.44 -9.30
N LEU A 164 -0.18 6.18 -10.19
CA LEU A 164 1.06 5.74 -10.82
C LEU A 164 2.22 5.66 -9.83
N ALA A 165 2.27 6.53 -8.82
CA ALA A 165 3.25 6.44 -7.74
C ALA A 165 3.03 5.16 -6.92
N GLU A 166 1.79 4.87 -6.53
CA GLU A 166 1.41 3.64 -5.82
C GLU A 166 1.74 2.40 -6.63
N ARG A 167 1.33 2.35 -7.92
CA ARG A 167 1.65 1.24 -8.83
C ARG A 167 3.15 0.99 -8.94
N ARG A 168 3.96 2.05 -8.98
CA ARG A 168 5.44 1.92 -8.97
C ARG A 168 5.97 1.34 -7.67
N VAL A 169 5.37 1.64 -6.52
CA VAL A 169 5.75 1.02 -5.24
C VAL A 169 5.44 -0.47 -5.28
N VAL A 170 4.24 -0.85 -5.72
CA VAL A 170 3.81 -2.25 -5.87
C VAL A 170 4.78 -3.03 -6.77
N LEU A 171 5.04 -2.52 -7.98
CA LEU A 171 5.93 -3.19 -8.94
C LEU A 171 7.36 -3.35 -8.43
N ARG A 172 7.88 -2.39 -7.64
CA ARG A 172 9.20 -2.54 -7.02
C ARG A 172 9.25 -3.69 -6.01
N ILE A 173 8.20 -3.85 -5.20
CA ILE A 173 8.12 -4.93 -4.22
C ILE A 173 7.92 -6.28 -4.94
N GLU A 174 7.07 -6.34 -5.95
CA GLU A 174 6.88 -7.54 -6.78
C GLU A 174 8.20 -7.97 -7.46
N SER A 175 8.97 -7.01 -7.96
CA SER A 175 10.31 -7.26 -8.50
C SER A 175 11.25 -7.88 -7.46
N GLN A 176 11.23 -7.40 -6.21
CA GLN A 176 12.03 -7.96 -5.12
C GLN A 176 11.62 -9.40 -4.79
N ILE A 177 10.31 -9.68 -4.75
CA ILE A 177 9.79 -11.04 -4.51
C ILE A 177 10.30 -12.00 -5.59
N HIS A 178 10.27 -11.58 -6.85
CA HIS A 178 10.78 -12.37 -7.96
C HIS A 178 12.29 -12.61 -7.86
N GLU A 179 13.07 -11.60 -7.46
CA GLU A 179 14.50 -11.75 -7.24
C GLU A 179 14.83 -12.73 -6.10
N HIS A 180 14.15 -12.61 -4.96
CA HIS A 180 14.31 -13.53 -3.82
C HIS A 180 13.93 -14.97 -4.19
N THR A 181 12.89 -15.14 -5.01
CA THR A 181 12.47 -16.46 -5.50
C THR A 181 13.52 -17.08 -6.43
N ARG A 182 14.13 -16.29 -7.31
CA ARG A 182 15.25 -16.75 -8.16
C ARG A 182 16.47 -17.18 -7.34
N LYS A 183 16.82 -16.39 -6.31
CA LYS A 183 17.93 -16.72 -5.40
C LYS A 183 17.67 -18.01 -4.64
N LEU A 184 16.46 -18.20 -4.12
CA LEU A 184 16.06 -19.46 -3.48
C LEU A 184 16.22 -20.65 -4.42
N HIS A 185 15.74 -20.54 -5.65
CA HIS A 185 15.90 -21.61 -6.63
C HIS A 185 17.37 -21.94 -6.91
N THR A 186 18.22 -20.93 -7.00
CA THR A 186 19.68 -21.12 -7.18
C THR A 186 20.30 -21.89 -6.01
N ILE A 187 19.91 -21.54 -4.78
CA ILE A 187 20.38 -22.24 -3.56
C ILE A 187 19.86 -23.69 -3.53
N GLU A 188 18.63 -23.93 -3.97
CA GLU A 188 18.05 -25.27 -4.05
C GLU A 188 18.80 -26.16 -5.04
N VAL A 189 19.13 -25.65 -6.22
CA VAL A 189 19.97 -26.38 -7.20
C VAL A 189 21.35 -26.70 -6.60
N GLN A 190 21.99 -25.75 -5.90
CA GLN A 190 23.28 -25.98 -5.25
C GLN A 190 23.19 -27.05 -4.15
N LEU A 191 22.09 -27.10 -3.39
CA LEU A 191 21.85 -28.15 -2.40
C LEU A 191 21.70 -29.53 -3.05
N GLU A 192 21.03 -29.61 -4.19
CA GLU A 192 20.87 -30.84 -4.96
C GLU A 192 22.22 -31.33 -5.50
N ASP A 193 23.05 -30.43 -6.04
CA ASP A 193 24.40 -30.73 -6.52
C ASP A 193 25.31 -31.27 -5.41
N GLU A 194 25.35 -30.61 -4.24
CA GLU A 194 26.17 -31.08 -3.11
C GLU A 194 25.65 -32.43 -2.57
N ASN A 195 24.34 -32.65 -2.57
CA ASN A 195 23.75 -33.93 -2.18
C ASN A 195 24.11 -35.04 -3.19
N ALA A 196 24.13 -34.75 -4.49
CA ALA A 196 24.56 -35.68 -5.53
C ALA A 196 26.04 -36.06 -5.37
N LYS A 197 26.92 -35.09 -5.08
CA LYS A 197 28.34 -35.33 -4.77
C LYS A 197 28.51 -36.26 -3.57
N ILE A 198 27.77 -36.02 -2.48
CA ILE A 198 27.80 -36.89 -1.29
C ILE A 198 27.36 -38.31 -1.63
N LYS A 199 26.27 -38.48 -2.40
CA LYS A 199 25.78 -39.80 -2.81
C LYS A 199 26.83 -40.54 -3.64
N ALA A 200 27.42 -39.88 -4.64
CA ALA A 200 28.48 -40.44 -5.46
C ALA A 200 29.70 -40.85 -4.62
N ALA A 201 30.15 -40.00 -3.69
CA ALA A 201 31.25 -40.29 -2.79
C ALA A 201 30.95 -41.47 -1.86
N ILE A 202 29.72 -41.58 -1.35
CA ILE A 202 29.27 -42.70 -0.53
C ILE A 202 29.27 -44.01 -1.33
N ASP A 203 28.80 -43.99 -2.57
CA ASP A 203 28.76 -45.19 -3.41
C ASP A 203 30.17 -45.65 -3.82
N GLU A 204 31.09 -44.70 -4.08
CA GLU A 204 32.50 -45.03 -4.27
C GLU A 204 33.13 -45.61 -3.00
N LEU A 205 32.84 -45.05 -1.81
CA LEU A 205 33.32 -45.59 -0.54
C LEU A 205 32.87 -47.03 -0.32
N LYS A 206 31.61 -47.37 -0.64
CA LYS A 206 31.12 -48.76 -0.56
C LYS A 206 31.94 -49.67 -1.45
N ARG A 207 32.21 -49.25 -2.69
CA ARG A 207 33.02 -50.02 -3.65
C ARG A 207 34.47 -50.20 -3.19
N LEU A 208 35.07 -49.20 -2.54
CA LEU A 208 36.43 -49.30 -2.02
C LEU A 208 36.52 -50.18 -0.76
N ARG A 209 35.47 -50.19 0.07
CA ARG A 209 35.40 -51.09 1.24
C ARG A 209 35.35 -52.56 0.80
N THR A 210 34.60 -52.90 -0.24
CA THR A 210 34.59 -54.28 -0.77
C THR A 210 35.95 -54.70 -1.33
N VAL A 211 36.69 -53.78 -1.96
CA VAL A 211 38.09 -54.02 -2.39
C VAL A 211 39.00 -54.25 -1.18
N LYS A 212 38.86 -53.46 -0.12
CA LYS A 212 39.64 -53.61 1.12
C LYS A 212 39.37 -54.95 1.82
N GLU A 213 38.11 -55.36 1.86
CA GLU A 213 37.69 -56.67 2.37
C GLU A 213 38.28 -57.81 1.53
N ALA A 214 38.19 -57.74 0.20
CA ALA A 214 38.80 -58.72 -0.70
C ALA A 214 40.33 -58.80 -0.53
N SER A 215 41.01 -57.66 -0.41
CA SER A 215 42.46 -57.60 -0.17
C SER A 215 42.86 -58.23 1.17
N THR A 216 42.05 -58.04 2.21
CA THR A 216 42.28 -58.65 3.52
C THR A 216 42.05 -60.15 3.47
N ALA A 217 41.02 -60.58 2.76
CA ALA A 217 40.65 -61.98 2.60
C ALA A 217 41.74 -62.76 1.84
N LEU A 218 42.38 -62.18 0.82
CA LEU A 218 43.51 -62.79 0.09
C LEU A 218 44.73 -63.11 0.98
N LYS A 219 44.86 -62.50 2.16
CA LYS A 219 45.96 -62.78 3.11
C LYS A 219 45.76 -64.07 3.91
N VAL A 220 44.56 -64.67 3.85
CA VAL A 220 44.19 -65.89 4.56
C VAL A 220 44.00 -67.01 3.53
N TRP A 221 44.28 -68.26 3.92
CA TRP A 221 44.04 -69.42 3.05
C TRP A 221 42.58 -69.52 2.61
N GLN A 222 42.34 -69.78 1.31
CA GLN A 222 41.00 -69.90 0.72
C GLN A 222 40.96 -70.91 -0.44
N PRO A 223 39.77 -71.42 -0.80
CA PRO A 223 39.55 -72.16 -2.05
C PRO A 223 39.82 -71.32 -3.31
N GLU A 224 40.38 -71.96 -4.34
CA GLU A 224 40.88 -71.30 -5.57
C GLU A 224 39.83 -70.45 -6.31
N ILE A 225 38.56 -70.88 -6.29
CA ILE A 225 37.44 -70.17 -6.93
C ILE A 225 37.22 -68.81 -6.26
N ILE A 226 37.30 -68.77 -4.92
CA ILE A 226 37.10 -67.54 -4.14
C ILE A 226 38.33 -66.65 -4.27
N HIS A 227 39.52 -67.25 -4.21
CA HIS A 227 40.80 -66.57 -4.40
C HIS A 227 40.86 -65.84 -5.75
N THR A 228 40.50 -66.52 -6.86
CA THR A 228 40.49 -65.93 -8.21
C THR A 228 39.56 -64.71 -8.30
N ARG A 229 38.35 -64.81 -7.74
CA ARG A 229 37.38 -63.71 -7.74
C ARG A 229 37.88 -62.51 -6.92
N GLN A 230 38.42 -62.75 -5.72
CA GLN A 230 38.95 -61.69 -4.87
C GLN A 230 40.18 -61.01 -5.51
N LYS A 231 41.05 -61.79 -6.15
CA LYS A 231 42.20 -61.29 -6.89
C LYS A 231 41.78 -60.36 -8.03
N GLN A 232 40.79 -60.75 -8.84
CA GLN A 232 40.22 -59.87 -9.88
C GLN A 232 39.65 -58.56 -9.32
N ILE A 233 38.94 -58.61 -8.20
CA ILE A 233 38.38 -57.41 -7.54
C ILE A 233 39.49 -56.43 -7.12
N VAL A 234 40.59 -56.95 -6.57
CA VAL A 234 41.72 -56.13 -6.12
C VAL A 234 42.53 -55.59 -7.31
N GLU A 235 42.79 -56.41 -8.33
CA GLU A 235 43.53 -56.01 -9.53
C GLU A 235 42.82 -54.91 -10.33
N ASN A 236 41.49 -54.89 -10.32
CA ASN A 236 40.69 -53.83 -10.96
C ASN A 236 40.79 -52.47 -10.26
N CYS A 237 41.45 -52.37 -9.10
CA CYS A 237 41.60 -51.13 -8.34
C CYS A 237 43.02 -50.55 -8.52
N SER A 238 43.14 -49.45 -9.27
CA SER A 238 44.42 -48.82 -9.62
C SER A 238 44.99 -47.89 -8.54
N VAL A 239 44.19 -47.49 -7.55
CA VAL A 239 44.56 -46.46 -6.55
C VAL A 239 44.73 -47.11 -5.18
N PRO A 240 45.74 -46.69 -4.39
CA PRO A 240 45.84 -47.05 -2.97
C PRO A 240 44.54 -46.77 -2.21
N VAL A 241 43.91 -47.85 -1.74
CA VAL A 241 42.53 -47.83 -1.22
C VAL A 241 42.39 -46.94 0.01
N ASP A 242 43.33 -46.99 0.96
CA ASP A 242 43.24 -46.24 2.21
C ASP A 242 43.33 -44.72 1.99
N PHE A 243 44.21 -44.26 1.08
CA PHE A 243 44.31 -42.84 0.74
C PHE A 243 43.04 -42.33 0.06
N ARG A 244 42.46 -43.11 -0.86
CA ARG A 244 41.22 -42.72 -1.54
C ARG A 244 40.02 -42.72 -0.59
N ILE A 245 39.93 -43.68 0.33
CA ILE A 245 38.90 -43.71 1.38
C ILE A 245 38.98 -42.43 2.23
N ASN A 246 40.17 -42.08 2.73
CA ASN A 246 40.34 -40.88 3.54
C ASN A 246 40.00 -39.59 2.77
N ALA A 247 40.39 -39.50 1.49
CA ALA A 247 40.03 -38.37 0.63
C ALA A 247 38.50 -38.22 0.47
N LEU A 248 37.79 -39.33 0.21
CA LEU A 248 36.32 -39.33 0.10
C LEU A 248 35.63 -38.97 1.41
N GLU A 249 36.16 -39.42 2.56
CA GLU A 249 35.64 -39.04 3.86
C GLU A 249 35.77 -37.53 4.11
N MET A 250 36.88 -36.94 3.70
CA MET A 250 37.08 -35.48 3.76
C MET A 250 36.18 -34.72 2.78
N GLU A 251 35.97 -35.23 1.57
CA GLU A 251 35.04 -34.67 0.59
C GLU A 251 33.60 -34.66 1.11
N ILE A 252 33.15 -35.75 1.73
CA ILE A 252 31.83 -35.84 2.36
C ILE A 252 31.69 -34.83 3.50
N LYS A 253 32.72 -34.67 4.34
CA LYS A 253 32.71 -33.67 5.43
C LYS A 253 32.59 -32.25 4.87
N LEU A 254 33.34 -31.93 3.81
CA LEU A 254 33.30 -30.64 3.15
C LEU A 254 31.92 -30.37 2.52
N CYS A 255 31.37 -31.33 1.77
CA CYS A 255 30.04 -31.18 1.17
C CYS A 255 28.96 -30.98 2.24
N LYS A 256 29.04 -31.70 3.37
CA LYS A 256 28.12 -31.48 4.51
C LYS A 256 28.24 -30.07 5.08
N GLN A 257 29.46 -29.55 5.19
CA GLN A 257 29.69 -28.17 5.61
C GLN A 257 29.07 -27.18 4.61
N HIS A 258 29.28 -27.36 3.30
CA HIS A 258 28.65 -26.54 2.26
C HIS A 258 27.12 -26.59 2.34
N MET A 259 26.53 -27.79 2.43
CA MET A 259 25.09 -27.97 2.61
C MET A 259 24.56 -27.20 3.82
N SER A 260 25.27 -27.23 4.96
CA SER A 260 24.88 -26.48 6.15
C SER A 260 24.89 -24.97 5.91
N GLY A 261 25.84 -24.46 5.11
CA GLY A 261 25.90 -23.06 4.70
C GLY A 261 24.73 -22.69 3.77
N PHE A 262 24.46 -23.51 2.77
CA PHE A 262 23.34 -23.30 1.84
C PHE A 262 21.98 -23.38 2.53
N LEU A 263 21.78 -24.29 3.49
CA LEU A 263 20.54 -24.38 4.26
C LEU A 263 20.28 -23.10 5.07
N LYS A 264 21.32 -22.55 5.70
CA LYS A 264 21.21 -21.25 6.40
C LYS A 264 20.90 -20.12 5.43
N ALA A 265 21.60 -20.06 4.29
CA ALA A 265 21.34 -19.06 3.26
C ALA A 265 19.91 -19.15 2.71
N ARG A 266 19.39 -20.37 2.50
CA ARG A 266 18.00 -20.63 2.10
C ARG A 266 17.01 -20.09 3.14
N GLU A 267 17.25 -20.36 4.42
CA GLU A 267 16.37 -19.90 5.49
C GLU A 267 16.35 -18.37 5.59
N GLU A 268 17.51 -17.72 5.51
CA GLU A 268 17.62 -16.27 5.48
C GLU A 268 16.91 -15.66 4.26
N GLU A 269 17.11 -16.23 3.07
CA GLU A 269 16.49 -15.74 1.85
C GLU A 269 14.97 -15.93 1.88
N ASN A 270 14.49 -17.03 2.46
CA ASN A 270 13.06 -17.26 2.68
C ASN A 270 12.47 -16.22 3.65
N LYS A 271 13.17 -15.85 4.72
CA LYS A 271 12.75 -14.75 5.62
C LYS A 271 12.66 -13.42 4.86
N ARG A 272 13.62 -13.12 3.97
CA ARG A 272 13.58 -11.91 3.13
C ARG A 272 12.40 -11.92 2.16
N LEU A 273 12.11 -13.06 1.55
CA LEU A 273 10.96 -13.26 0.67
C LEU A 273 9.64 -13.02 1.40
N GLU A 274 9.44 -13.63 2.57
CA GLU A 274 8.22 -13.47 3.35
C GLU A 274 8.04 -12.02 3.83
N ALA A 275 9.11 -11.37 4.28
CA ALA A 275 9.06 -9.94 4.61
C ALA A 275 8.67 -9.07 3.40
N ALA A 276 9.12 -9.41 2.19
CA ALA A 276 8.72 -8.69 0.97
C ALA A 276 7.24 -8.94 0.62
N LYS A 277 6.73 -10.18 0.76
CA LYS A 277 5.31 -10.50 0.59
C LYS A 277 4.42 -9.76 1.60
N GLU A 278 4.86 -9.67 2.85
CA GLU A 278 4.14 -8.92 3.90
C GLU A 278 4.12 -7.41 3.59
N ARG A 279 5.22 -6.84 3.08
CA ARG A 279 5.22 -5.45 2.61
C ARG A 279 4.26 -5.26 1.45
N LEU A 280 4.21 -6.21 0.51
CA LEU A 280 3.27 -6.16 -0.62
C LEU A 280 1.82 -6.18 -0.16
N SER A 281 1.46 -7.05 0.79
CA SER A 281 0.08 -7.13 1.30
C SER A 281 -0.36 -5.82 1.96
N LYS A 282 0.53 -5.16 2.72
CA LYS A 282 0.28 -3.84 3.32
C LYS A 282 0.08 -2.73 2.28
N VAL A 283 0.86 -2.74 1.19
CA VAL A 283 0.77 -1.72 0.13
C VAL A 283 -0.41 -1.96 -0.82
N LYS A 284 -0.74 -3.22 -1.08
CA LYS A 284 -1.84 -3.61 -1.98
C LYS A 284 -3.22 -3.33 -1.36
N TYR A 285 -3.32 -3.20 -0.04
CA TYR A 285 -4.56 -2.85 0.62
C TYR A 285 -4.95 -1.39 0.33
N HIS A 286 -5.85 -1.19 -0.64
CA HIS A 286 -6.51 0.08 -0.88
C HIS A 286 -8.04 -0.15 -0.86
N PRO A 287 -8.77 0.32 0.17
CA PRO A 287 -10.20 0.04 0.39
C PRO A 287 -11.15 0.40 -0.77
N LEU A 288 -10.69 1.18 -1.75
CA LEU A 288 -11.50 1.66 -2.88
C LEU A 288 -11.02 1.17 -4.26
N GLN A 289 -9.92 0.40 -4.35
CA GLN A 289 -9.36 -0.01 -5.67
C GLN A 289 -10.03 -1.24 -6.27
N SER A 290 -10.73 -2.04 -5.48
CA SER A 290 -11.44 -3.24 -5.97
C SER A 290 -12.60 -2.91 -6.92
N PHE A 291 -13.08 -1.66 -6.94
CA PHE A 291 -14.20 -1.24 -7.81
C PHE A 291 -13.79 -0.84 -9.23
N ASP A 292 -12.56 -0.38 -9.47
CA ASP A 292 -12.16 0.16 -10.79
C ASP A 292 -11.62 -0.90 -11.76
N VAL A 293 -11.15 -2.06 -11.28
CA VAL A 293 -10.56 -3.10 -12.15
C VAL A 293 -11.61 -3.74 -13.09
N GLU A 294 -12.89 -3.76 -12.71
CA GLU A 294 -13.94 -4.28 -13.60
C GLU A 294 -14.31 -3.33 -14.74
N ASN A 295 -14.16 -2.00 -14.56
CA ASN A 295 -14.63 -1.02 -15.52
C ASN A 295 -13.68 -0.82 -16.72
N GLU A 296 -12.36 -0.94 -16.53
CA GLU A 296 -11.42 -0.86 -17.66
C GLU A 296 -11.61 -2.01 -18.67
N SER A 297 -12.00 -3.21 -18.20
CA SER A 297 -12.27 -4.36 -19.06
C SER A 297 -13.48 -4.16 -20.00
N ARG A 298 -14.44 -3.30 -19.60
CA ARG A 298 -15.67 -3.01 -20.36
C ARG A 298 -15.44 -1.92 -21.42
N HIS A 299 -14.51 -0.99 -21.18
CA HIS A 299 -14.26 0.11 -22.13
C HIS A 299 -13.40 -0.33 -23.33
N SER A 300 -12.42 -1.21 -23.11
CA SER A 300 -11.55 -1.74 -24.18
C SER A 300 -12.31 -2.57 -25.22
N ARG A 301 -13.36 -3.30 -24.79
CA ARG A 301 -14.19 -4.14 -25.67
C ARG A 301 -15.08 -3.37 -26.66
N ARG A 302 -15.31 -2.06 -26.45
CA ARG A 302 -16.17 -1.25 -27.33
C ARG A 302 -15.42 -0.65 -28.52
N ILE A 303 -14.10 -0.56 -28.47
CA ILE A 303 -13.30 0.12 -29.50
C ILE A 303 -12.96 -0.83 -30.67
N SER A 304 -12.83 -2.14 -30.42
CA SER A 304 -12.46 -3.13 -31.46
C SER A 304 -13.62 -3.59 -32.37
N GLY A 305 -14.87 -3.22 -32.07
CA GLY A 305 -16.07 -3.73 -32.78
C GLY A 305 -16.53 -2.94 -34.01
N LYS A 306 -15.87 -1.83 -34.38
CA LYS A 306 -16.31 -0.97 -35.49
C LYS A 306 -15.22 -0.81 -36.56
N LYS A 307 -15.02 -1.83 -37.39
CA LYS A 307 -14.67 -1.72 -38.83
C LYS A 307 -14.39 -3.12 -39.41
N LEU A 308 -15.37 -3.66 -40.12
CA LEU A 308 -15.18 -4.64 -41.20
C LEU A 308 -16.35 -4.46 -42.17
N LYS A 309 -16.20 -3.53 -43.13
CA LYS A 309 -17.04 -3.50 -44.34
C LYS A 309 -16.44 -4.51 -45.32
N ARG A 310 -17.24 -5.51 -45.70
CA ARG A 310 -16.95 -6.49 -46.77
C ARG A 310 -16.65 -5.75 -48.08
N VAL A 311 -15.51 -6.07 -48.69
CA VAL A 311 -15.26 -5.84 -50.11
C VAL A 311 -15.86 -7.03 -50.86
N LYS A 312 -16.76 -6.77 -51.81
CA LYS A 312 -17.19 -7.76 -52.82
C LYS A 312 -16.11 -7.80 -53.90
N HIS A 313 -15.67 -9.00 -54.25
CA HIS A 313 -14.92 -9.25 -55.47
C HIS A 313 -15.92 -9.53 -56.60
N GLU A 314 -15.87 -8.72 -57.65
CA GLU A 314 -16.14 -9.15 -59.02
C GLU A 314 -14.82 -9.57 -59.67
#